data_AF-A0A0B2PVX9-F1
#
_entry.id   AF-A0A0B2PVX9-F1
#
_cell.length_a   1.000
_cell.length_b   1.000
_cell.length_c   1.000
_cell.angle_alpha   90.00
_cell.angle_beta   90.00
_cell.angle_gamma   90.00
#
_symmetry.space_group_name_H-M   'P 1'
#
loop_
_entity.id
_entity.type
_entity.pdbx_description
1 polymer ?
#
loop_
_entity_poly.entity_id
_entity_poly.type
_entity_poly.pdbx_seq_one_letter_code
_entity_poly.pdbx_strand_id
1 'polypeptide(L)'
;MTNKFNSMTEINAKKESWRIMVRVVHLWMISNVSTTKQTFSSKIPLSMETVLVDSKVRDKVHGFVKQTLIYKFDKTLQEGKVYSIQFFGVVDNGGIYRIILHKYKIMFQYSTKVALVDNASVPDSVYDFIPIRDIVCGGYDTDYLVDVMGILTSVGTERENERNAMRTKMNVIEIKDDGFNRECTLFGPFVDELNAFLAFGVVENVVVIVHLAKVKCFQGI
;
A
#
# COMPACT_ATOMS: atom_id res chain seq x y z
N MET A 1 35.58 -9.64 2.63
CA MET A 1 34.66 -9.66 1.47
C MET A 1 33.47 -8.77 1.80
N THR A 2 33.32 -7.65 1.11
CA THR A 2 32.21 -6.70 1.32
C THR A 2 30.90 -7.34 0.87
N ASN A 3 30.01 -7.60 1.83
CA ASN A 3 28.67 -8.15 1.58
C ASN A 3 27.85 -7.17 0.73
N LYS A 4 27.85 -7.35 -0.58
CA LYS A 4 27.19 -6.45 -1.53
C LYS A 4 25.68 -6.72 -1.56
N PHE A 5 24.87 -5.71 -1.21
CA PHE A 5 23.42 -5.74 -1.42
C PHE A 5 23.07 -5.56 -2.89
N ASN A 6 22.15 -6.40 -3.38
CA ASN A 6 21.56 -6.28 -4.71
C ASN A 6 20.58 -5.11 -4.75
N SER A 7 20.47 -4.47 -5.92
CA SER A 7 19.40 -3.49 -6.15
C SER A 7 18.11 -4.21 -6.51
N MET A 8 16.97 -3.60 -6.18
CA MET A 8 15.66 -4.17 -6.50
C MET A 8 15.37 -4.20 -8.00
N THR A 9 15.93 -3.26 -8.77
CA THR A 9 15.78 -3.23 -10.24
C THR A 9 16.42 -4.45 -10.93
N GLU A 10 17.33 -5.15 -10.25
CA GLU A 10 17.97 -6.37 -10.77
C GLU A 10 17.09 -7.61 -10.56
N ILE A 11 16.10 -7.54 -9.65
CA ILE A 11 15.30 -8.71 -9.22
C ILE A 11 14.63 -9.34 -10.43
N ASN A 12 14.90 -10.63 -10.61
CA ASN A 12 14.30 -11.45 -11.66
C ASN A 12 14.21 -12.90 -11.20
N ALA A 13 13.44 -13.69 -11.96
CA ALA A 13 13.20 -15.10 -11.67
C ALA A 13 14.39 -16.04 -11.96
N LYS A 14 15.48 -15.56 -12.56
CA LYS A 14 16.62 -16.42 -12.99
C LYS A 14 17.65 -16.66 -11.89
N LYS A 15 17.68 -15.82 -10.86
CA LYS A 15 18.68 -15.91 -9.78
C LYS A 15 18.06 -16.57 -8.55
N GLU A 16 18.78 -17.55 -8.00
CA GLU A 16 18.31 -18.36 -6.85
C GLU A 16 18.38 -17.63 -5.50
N SER A 17 19.24 -16.62 -5.36
CA SER A 17 19.40 -15.91 -4.09
C SER A 17 19.66 -14.42 -4.26
N TRP A 18 18.83 -13.64 -3.57
CA TRP A 18 18.88 -12.20 -3.50
C TRP A 18 19.15 -11.77 -2.06
N ARG A 19 19.89 -10.67 -1.90
CA ARG A 19 20.04 -9.97 -0.63
C ARG A 19 19.79 -8.49 -0.85
N ILE A 20 18.73 -7.98 -0.27
CA ILE A 20 18.29 -6.59 -0.42
C ILE A 20 18.26 -5.88 0.92
N MET A 21 18.40 -4.55 0.90
CA MET A 21 18.19 -3.68 2.06
C MET A 21 17.02 -2.76 1.74
N VAL A 22 15.94 -2.90 2.49
CA VAL A 22 14.66 -2.27 2.17
C VAL A 22 13.96 -1.72 3.40
N ARG A 23 13.24 -0.61 3.20
CA ARG A 23 12.29 -0.10 4.20
C ARG A 23 10.91 -0.70 3.96
N VAL A 24 10.25 -1.12 5.04
CA VAL A 24 8.82 -1.48 5.00
C VAL A 24 8.03 -0.18 5.04
N VAL A 25 7.40 0.17 3.93
CA VAL A 25 6.59 1.39 3.80
C VAL A 25 5.18 1.14 4.30
N HIS A 26 4.59 0.05 3.80
CA HIS A 26 3.26 -0.40 4.20
C HIS A 26 3.25 -1.87 4.52
N LEU A 27 2.34 -2.23 5.43
CA LEU A 27 2.15 -3.57 5.95
C LEU A 27 0.68 -3.73 6.34
N TRP A 28 -0.03 -4.62 5.66
CA TRP A 28 -1.44 -4.86 5.96
C TRP A 28 -1.83 -6.32 5.80
N MET A 29 -2.95 -6.68 6.41
CA MET A 29 -3.48 -8.04 6.40
C MET A 29 -4.65 -8.12 5.43
N ILE A 30 -4.63 -9.10 4.52
CA ILE A 30 -5.79 -9.42 3.69
C ILE A 30 -6.58 -10.52 4.38
N SER A 31 -7.84 -10.26 4.69
CA SER A 31 -8.77 -11.23 5.29
C SER A 31 -9.84 -11.66 4.28
N ASN A 32 -10.40 -12.85 4.45
CA ASN A 32 -11.50 -13.32 3.60
C ASN A 32 -12.79 -12.56 3.96
N VAL A 33 -13.34 -11.80 3.00
CA VAL A 33 -14.60 -11.06 3.16
C VAL A 33 -15.82 -11.93 2.83
N SER A 34 -15.63 -13.13 2.25
CA SER A 34 -16.71 -14.03 1.85
C SER A 34 -16.75 -15.30 2.70
N THR A 35 -17.22 -15.24 3.94
CA THR A 35 -18.05 -16.34 4.48
C THR A 35 -18.89 -15.83 5.65
N THR A 36 -20.21 -15.84 5.46
CA THR A 36 -21.28 -15.62 6.45
C THR A 36 -21.32 -16.70 7.55
N LYS A 37 -20.21 -17.37 7.82
CA LYS A 37 -20.06 -18.32 8.92
C LYS A 37 -18.79 -17.92 9.64
N GLN A 38 -18.94 -17.31 10.82
CA GLN A 38 -17.86 -17.16 11.78
C GLN A 38 -17.38 -18.56 12.22
N THR A 39 -16.62 -19.23 11.37
CA THR A 39 -15.82 -20.40 11.75
C THR A 39 -14.46 -19.88 12.22
N PHE A 40 -13.77 -20.63 13.07
CA PHE A 40 -12.44 -20.24 13.60
C PHE A 40 -11.42 -19.86 12.49
N SER A 41 -11.58 -20.30 11.24
CA SER A 41 -10.69 -19.93 10.13
C SER A 41 -10.91 -18.50 9.59
N SER A 42 -12.06 -17.88 9.86
CA SER A 42 -12.36 -16.47 9.51
C SER A 42 -11.53 -15.46 10.33
N LYS A 43 -10.84 -15.90 11.38
CA LYS A 43 -9.96 -15.04 12.20
C LYS A 43 -8.53 -14.94 11.67
N ILE A 44 -8.09 -15.83 10.79
CA ILE A 44 -6.70 -15.85 10.32
C ILE A 44 -6.63 -15.16 8.96
N PRO A 45 -5.85 -14.09 8.79
CA PRO A 45 -5.68 -13.43 7.50
C PRO A 45 -5.15 -14.40 6.43
N LEU A 46 -5.59 -14.21 5.19
CA LEU A 46 -5.18 -14.97 4.00
C LEU A 46 -3.74 -14.67 3.59
N SER A 47 -3.31 -13.43 3.78
CA SER A 47 -1.94 -13.01 3.54
C SER A 47 -1.62 -11.75 4.33
N MET A 48 -0.33 -11.52 4.50
CA MET A 48 0.24 -10.28 4.97
C MET A 48 1.00 -9.68 3.79
N GLU A 49 0.58 -8.51 3.33
CA GLU A 49 1.14 -7.83 2.17
C GLU A 49 2.01 -6.66 2.63
N THR A 50 2.98 -6.27 1.80
CA THR A 50 3.91 -5.20 2.14
C THR A 50 4.44 -4.45 0.93
N VAL A 51 4.62 -3.14 1.06
CA VAL A 51 5.39 -2.34 0.10
C VAL A 51 6.79 -2.11 0.65
N LEU A 52 7.80 -2.48 -0.14
CA LEU A 52 9.21 -2.37 0.21
C LEU A 52 9.88 -1.34 -0.69
N VAL A 53 10.76 -0.49 -0.13
CA VAL A 53 11.52 0.53 -0.87
C VAL A 53 13.03 0.32 -0.73
N ASP A 54 13.76 0.41 -1.85
CA ASP A 54 15.21 0.15 -1.88
C ASP A 54 15.96 1.33 -1.27
N SER A 55 16.94 0.98 -0.45
CA SER A 55 17.99 1.88 0.04
C SER A 55 18.66 2.73 -1.06
N LYS A 56 18.82 2.20 -2.28
CA LYS A 56 19.68 2.82 -3.31
C LYS A 56 18.96 3.67 -4.34
N VAL A 57 17.83 3.18 -4.86
CA VAL A 57 17.21 3.72 -6.10
C VAL A 57 15.77 4.20 -5.88
N ARG A 58 15.25 4.14 -4.64
CA ARG A 58 13.82 4.42 -4.31
C ARG A 58 12.83 3.57 -5.10
N ASP A 59 13.28 2.47 -5.70
CA ASP A 59 12.39 1.54 -6.39
C ASP A 59 11.48 0.86 -5.36
N LYS A 60 10.21 0.68 -5.73
CA LYS A 60 9.18 0.06 -4.90
C LYS A 60 8.98 -1.37 -5.39
N VAL A 61 8.88 -2.33 -4.48
CA VAL A 61 8.45 -3.69 -4.83
C VAL A 61 7.36 -4.15 -3.88
N HIS A 62 6.38 -4.85 -4.44
CA HIS A 62 5.36 -5.50 -3.64
C HIS A 62 5.90 -6.82 -3.10
N GLY A 63 5.79 -7.04 -1.80
CA GLY A 63 6.07 -8.29 -1.13
C GLY A 63 4.83 -8.88 -0.45
N PHE A 64 4.78 -10.19 -0.30
CA PHE A 64 3.71 -10.84 0.45
C PHE A 64 4.17 -12.10 1.20
N VAL A 65 3.46 -12.38 2.30
CA VAL A 65 3.61 -13.55 3.15
C VAL A 65 2.30 -14.33 3.09
N LYS A 66 2.38 -15.61 2.70
CA LYS A 66 1.20 -16.50 2.70
C LYS A 66 0.68 -16.74 4.11
N GLN A 67 -0.62 -16.98 4.27
CA GLN A 67 -1.28 -17.33 5.55
C GLN A 67 -0.45 -18.25 6.45
N THR A 68 0.10 -19.33 5.88
CA THR A 68 0.87 -20.34 6.61
C THR A 68 2.19 -19.86 7.19
N LEU A 69 2.68 -18.67 6.82
CA LEU A 69 3.95 -18.10 7.29
C LEU A 69 3.78 -16.78 8.04
N ILE A 70 2.55 -16.26 8.18
CA ILE A 70 2.27 -14.99 8.86
C ILE A 70 2.88 -14.98 10.27
N TYR A 71 2.69 -16.07 11.03
CA TYR A 71 3.19 -16.21 12.41
C TYR A 71 4.69 -15.99 12.57
N LYS A 72 5.46 -16.13 11.48
CA LYS A 72 6.93 -15.97 11.48
C LYS A 72 7.32 -14.50 11.32
N PHE A 73 6.53 -13.72 10.59
CA PHE A 73 6.91 -12.39 10.13
C PHE A 73 6.06 -11.27 10.74
N ASP A 74 4.87 -11.56 11.25
CA ASP A 74 3.91 -10.60 11.83
C ASP A 74 4.52 -9.71 12.93
N LYS A 75 5.31 -10.30 13.81
CA LYS A 75 5.99 -9.58 14.91
C LYS A 75 7.33 -8.96 14.49
N THR A 76 7.90 -9.48 13.41
CA THR A 76 9.25 -9.11 12.95
C THR A 76 9.22 -7.90 12.03
N LEU A 77 8.33 -7.88 11.05
CA LEU A 77 8.17 -6.78 10.10
C LEU A 77 7.30 -5.70 10.70
N GLN A 78 7.75 -4.45 10.62
CA GLN A 78 7.04 -3.29 11.13
C GLN A 78 7.21 -2.15 10.13
N GLU A 79 6.13 -1.38 9.91
CA GLU A 79 6.16 -0.19 9.06
C GLU A 79 7.20 0.82 9.56
N GLY A 80 7.80 1.54 8.62
CA GLY A 80 8.85 2.54 8.85
C GLY A 80 10.26 1.97 9.08
N LYS A 81 10.40 0.68 9.42
CA LYS A 81 11.70 0.08 9.73
C LYS A 81 12.44 -0.46 8.50
N VAL A 82 13.77 -0.51 8.59
CA VAL A 82 14.65 -1.00 7.53
C VAL A 82 15.17 -2.41 7.86
N TYR A 83 15.15 -3.29 6.86
CA TYR A 83 15.55 -4.68 7.00
C TYR A 83 16.49 -5.11 5.88
N SER A 84 17.43 -6.00 6.23
CA SER A 84 18.13 -6.86 5.29
C SER A 84 17.30 -8.13 5.08
N ILE A 85 16.88 -8.39 3.84
CA ILE A 85 16.05 -9.54 3.48
C ILE A 85 16.81 -10.41 2.48
N GLN A 86 16.83 -11.72 2.72
CA GLN A 86 17.49 -12.70 1.85
C GLN A 86 16.78 -14.04 1.80
N PHE A 87 17.05 -14.84 0.75
CA PHE A 87 16.42 -16.14 0.50
C PHE A 87 14.89 -16.06 0.36
N PHE A 88 14.43 -15.08 -0.42
CA PHE A 88 13.02 -14.92 -0.78
C PHE A 88 12.76 -15.45 -2.19
N GLY A 89 11.50 -15.83 -2.45
CA GLY A 89 11.05 -16.19 -3.79
C GLY A 89 10.70 -14.95 -4.60
N VAL A 90 10.76 -15.07 -5.92
CA VAL A 90 10.35 -14.02 -6.86
C VAL A 90 9.25 -14.59 -7.74
N VAL A 91 8.14 -13.88 -7.87
CA VAL A 91 7.02 -14.27 -8.74
C VAL A 91 6.60 -13.11 -9.63
N ASP A 92 5.94 -13.39 -10.75
CA ASP A 92 5.40 -12.33 -11.60
C ASP A 92 4.32 -11.51 -10.87
N ASN A 93 4.36 -10.20 -11.06
CA ASN A 93 3.34 -9.26 -10.57
C ASN A 93 2.10 -9.30 -11.48
N GLY A 94 1.43 -10.45 -11.48
CA GLY A 94 0.17 -10.68 -12.18
C GLY A 94 -1.07 -10.34 -11.35
N GLY A 95 -2.24 -10.35 -12.01
CA GLY A 95 -3.55 -10.13 -11.41
C GLY A 95 -4.13 -8.73 -11.65
N ILE A 96 -5.38 -8.56 -11.21
CA ILE A 96 -6.19 -7.32 -11.36
C ILE A 96 -5.85 -6.22 -10.35
N TYR A 97 -5.13 -6.55 -9.27
CA TYR A 97 -4.70 -5.61 -8.24
C TYR A 97 -3.17 -5.53 -8.26
N ARG A 98 -2.64 -4.57 -9.03
CA ARG A 98 -1.22 -4.25 -9.08
C ARG A 98 -0.99 -2.99 -8.26
N ILE A 99 -0.24 -3.14 -7.18
CA ILE A 99 0.03 -2.04 -6.24
C ILE A 99 1.12 -1.13 -6.81
N ILE A 100 2.12 -1.74 -7.45
CA ILE A 100 3.34 -1.09 -7.94
C ILE A 100 3.64 -1.60 -9.36
N LEU A 101 4.27 -0.76 -10.19
CA LEU A 101 4.63 -1.03 -11.58
C LEU A 101 5.64 -2.18 -11.76
N HIS A 102 6.45 -2.46 -10.74
CA HIS A 102 7.52 -3.44 -10.79
C HIS A 102 7.03 -4.82 -11.29
N LYS A 103 7.71 -5.40 -12.28
CA LYS A 103 7.27 -6.63 -12.98
C LYS A 103 7.14 -7.85 -12.07
N TYR A 104 7.87 -7.87 -10.96
CA TYR A 104 7.92 -8.99 -10.02
C TYR A 104 7.44 -8.59 -8.62
N LYS A 105 6.95 -9.58 -7.87
CA LYS A 105 6.68 -9.49 -6.42
C LYS A 105 7.65 -10.38 -5.65
N ILE A 106 7.94 -9.98 -4.42
CA ILE A 106 8.69 -10.79 -3.45
C ILE A 106 7.72 -11.72 -2.72
N MET A 107 8.00 -13.02 -2.72
CA MET A 107 7.29 -14.01 -1.94
C MET A 107 8.15 -14.44 -0.76
N PHE A 108 7.71 -14.14 0.45
CA PHE A 108 8.36 -14.62 1.66
C PHE A 108 8.18 -16.13 1.78
N GLN A 109 9.28 -16.82 2.09
CA GLN A 109 9.35 -18.26 2.24
C GLN A 109 9.79 -18.62 3.66
N TYR A 110 9.64 -19.89 4.03
CA TYR A 110 10.13 -20.37 5.31
C TYR A 110 11.65 -20.18 5.46
N SER A 111 12.41 -20.25 4.37
CA SER A 111 13.86 -20.01 4.32
C SER A 111 14.23 -18.51 4.39
N THR A 112 13.28 -17.60 4.18
CA THR A 112 13.56 -16.16 4.14
C THR A 112 14.07 -15.69 5.50
N LYS A 113 15.22 -15.01 5.46
CA LYS A 113 15.83 -14.38 6.63
C LYS A 113 15.59 -12.88 6.56
N VAL A 114 15.14 -12.32 7.67
CA VAL A 114 14.87 -10.89 7.86
C VAL A 114 15.68 -10.45 9.06
N ALA A 115 16.51 -9.43 8.89
CA ALA A 115 17.30 -8.85 9.97
C ALA A 115 17.06 -7.34 10.00
N LEU A 116 16.70 -6.79 11.16
CA LEU A 116 16.55 -5.35 11.35
C LEU A 116 17.92 -4.69 11.13
N VAL A 117 17.93 -3.56 10.43
CA VAL A 117 19.12 -2.75 10.19
C VAL A 117 18.87 -1.36 10.76
N ASP A 118 19.48 -1.08 11.90
CA ASP A 118 19.42 0.24 12.53
C ASP A 118 20.30 1.24 11.76
N ASN A 119 19.92 2.53 11.76
CA ASN A 119 20.68 3.64 11.16
C ASN A 119 20.99 3.51 9.66
N ALA A 120 20.14 2.81 8.89
CA ALA A 120 20.31 2.71 7.45
C ALA A 120 19.89 4.01 6.73
N SER A 121 20.68 4.44 5.74
CA SER A 121 20.40 5.60 4.89
C SER A 121 19.37 5.29 3.79
N VAL A 122 18.24 4.69 4.15
CA VAL A 122 17.12 4.47 3.22
C VAL A 122 16.23 5.71 3.28
N PRO A 123 15.93 6.38 2.15
CA PRO A 123 15.09 7.56 2.15
C PRO A 123 13.75 7.33 2.87
N ASP A 124 13.31 8.32 3.64
CA ASP A 124 11.97 8.32 4.25
C ASP A 124 10.87 8.61 3.22
N SER A 125 11.22 9.28 2.11
CA SER A 125 10.26 9.69 1.09
C SER A 125 9.74 8.48 0.31
N VAL A 126 8.50 8.11 0.61
CA VAL A 126 7.80 6.94 0.08
C VAL A 126 6.70 7.27 -0.94
N TYR A 127 6.48 8.56 -1.20
CA TYR A 127 5.45 9.02 -2.14
C TYR A 127 6.00 9.18 -3.55
N ASP A 128 5.19 8.75 -4.53
CA ASP A 128 5.39 9.00 -5.96
C ASP A 128 4.15 9.71 -6.51
N PHE A 129 4.10 11.03 -6.30
CA PHE A 129 2.91 11.83 -6.54
C PHE A 129 2.60 11.97 -8.03
N ILE A 130 1.39 11.55 -8.41
CA ILE A 130 0.83 11.78 -9.73
C ILE A 130 -0.08 13.02 -9.66
N PRO A 131 0.14 14.04 -10.52
CA PRO A 131 -0.74 15.20 -10.58
C PRO A 131 -2.20 14.81 -10.81
N ILE A 132 -3.13 15.48 -10.14
CA ILE A 132 -4.57 15.18 -10.31
C ILE A 132 -4.99 15.34 -11.78
N ARG A 133 -4.41 16.32 -12.49
CA ARG A 133 -4.59 16.50 -13.93
C ARG A 133 -4.36 15.22 -14.74
N ASP A 134 -3.27 14.51 -14.46
CA ASP A 134 -2.87 13.34 -15.26
C ASP A 134 -3.84 12.16 -15.02
N ILE A 135 -4.42 12.07 -13.83
CA ILE A 135 -5.49 11.12 -13.53
C ILE A 135 -6.80 11.52 -14.20
N VAL A 136 -7.16 12.81 -14.17
CA VAL A 136 -8.40 13.33 -14.77
C VAL A 136 -8.39 13.18 -16.30
N CYS A 137 -7.26 13.49 -16.94
CA CYS A 137 -7.11 13.49 -18.38
C CYS A 137 -6.76 12.10 -18.96
N GLY A 138 -6.70 11.04 -18.14
CA GLY A 138 -6.42 9.69 -18.61
C GLY A 138 -4.96 9.43 -18.98
N GLY A 139 -4.03 10.26 -18.49
CA GLY A 139 -2.58 10.08 -18.68
C GLY A 139 -1.97 9.03 -17.75
N TYR A 140 -2.74 8.49 -16.80
CA TYR A 140 -2.29 7.49 -15.83
C TYR A 140 -2.90 6.10 -16.08
N ASP A 141 -2.08 5.06 -15.97
CA ASP A 141 -2.54 3.67 -16.06
C ASP A 141 -3.26 3.27 -14.77
N THR A 142 -4.59 3.27 -14.84
CA THR A 142 -5.47 2.98 -13.69
C THR A 142 -5.37 1.56 -13.15
N ASP A 143 -4.62 0.65 -13.79
CA ASP A 143 -4.34 -0.67 -13.24
C ASP A 143 -3.45 -0.60 -11.99
N TYR A 144 -2.64 0.44 -11.85
CA TYR A 144 -1.75 0.68 -10.72
C TYR A 144 -2.37 1.62 -9.67
N LEU A 145 -1.87 1.55 -8.43
CA LEU A 145 -2.26 2.50 -7.37
C LEU A 145 -1.48 3.80 -7.51
N VAL A 146 -2.08 4.92 -7.08
CA VAL A 146 -1.50 6.26 -7.19
C VAL A 146 -1.24 6.86 -5.82
N ASP A 147 -0.22 7.73 -5.75
CA ASP A 147 -0.11 8.69 -4.67
C ASP A 147 -0.57 10.04 -5.20
N VAL A 148 -1.49 10.71 -4.50
CA VAL A 148 -2.00 12.03 -4.88
C VAL A 148 -1.91 12.98 -3.71
N MET A 149 -1.65 14.24 -4.02
CA MET A 149 -1.66 15.34 -3.07
C MET A 149 -2.62 16.41 -3.59
N GLY A 150 -3.36 17.05 -2.69
CA GLY A 150 -4.21 18.18 -3.03
C GLY A 150 -4.73 18.89 -1.79
N ILE A 151 -5.32 20.06 -2.00
CA ILE A 151 -6.02 20.81 -0.97
C ILE A 151 -7.42 20.23 -0.78
N LEU A 152 -7.83 19.96 0.46
CA LEU A 152 -9.20 19.59 0.79
C LEU A 152 -10.14 20.75 0.47
N THR A 153 -11.07 20.54 -0.45
CA THR A 153 -12.05 21.57 -0.86
C THR A 153 -13.46 21.28 -0.36
N SER A 154 -13.79 20.01 -0.14
CA SER A 154 -15.12 19.60 0.32
C SER A 154 -15.06 18.31 1.12
N VAL A 155 -15.97 18.19 2.08
CA VAL A 155 -16.22 16.96 2.84
C VAL A 155 -17.69 16.61 2.73
N GLY A 156 -17.96 15.38 2.31
CA GLY A 156 -19.30 14.84 2.20
C GLY A 156 -19.90 14.44 3.55
N THR A 157 -21.12 13.90 3.48
CA THR A 157 -21.78 13.31 4.64
C THR A 157 -21.35 11.85 4.82
N GLU A 158 -21.03 11.48 6.06
CA GLU A 158 -20.82 10.06 6.42
C GLU A 158 -22.07 9.24 6.08
N ARG A 159 -21.83 8.10 5.43
CA ARG A 159 -22.84 7.11 5.04
C ARG A 159 -22.37 5.73 5.47
N GLU A 160 -23.31 4.82 5.66
CA GLU A 160 -22.99 3.40 5.77
C GLU A 160 -23.25 2.72 4.43
N ASN A 161 -22.28 1.93 3.97
CA ASN A 161 -22.44 1.05 2.82
C ASN A 161 -22.56 -0.39 3.32
N GLU A 162 -23.61 -1.09 2.91
CA GLU A 162 -23.81 -2.50 3.23
C GLU A 162 -23.46 -3.35 2.00
N ARG A 163 -22.38 -4.14 2.11
CA ARG A 163 -22.01 -5.14 1.11
C ARG A 163 -21.78 -6.47 1.82
N ASN A 164 -22.39 -7.54 1.31
CA ASN A 164 -22.26 -8.89 1.88
C ASN A 164 -22.59 -8.97 3.39
N ALA A 165 -23.61 -8.24 3.85
CA ALA A 165 -23.99 -8.10 5.27
C ALA A 165 -22.92 -7.46 6.18
N MET A 166 -21.90 -6.84 5.60
CA MET A 166 -20.93 -6.01 6.33
C MET A 166 -21.26 -4.54 6.10
N ARG A 167 -21.51 -3.82 7.20
CA ARG A 167 -21.66 -2.37 7.19
C ARG A 167 -20.30 -1.72 7.32
N THR A 168 -19.96 -0.86 6.37
CA THR A 168 -18.71 -0.11 6.39
C THR A 168 -19.02 1.37 6.25
N LYS A 169 -18.51 2.18 7.17
CA LYS A 169 -18.57 3.64 7.07
C LYS A 169 -17.91 4.10 5.78
N MET A 170 -18.49 5.10 5.15
CA MET A 170 -18.02 5.69 3.91
C MET A 170 -18.21 7.20 3.99
N ASN A 171 -17.21 7.95 3.55
CA ASN A 171 -17.37 9.37 3.28
C ASN A 171 -16.60 9.72 2.00
N VAL A 172 -17.00 10.78 1.31
CA VAL A 172 -16.33 11.27 0.11
C VAL A 172 -15.78 12.65 0.41
N ILE A 173 -14.49 12.84 0.16
CA ILE A 173 -13.85 14.16 0.21
C ILE A 173 -13.52 14.61 -1.21
N GLU A 174 -13.43 15.92 -1.43
CA GLU A 174 -12.89 16.48 -2.67
C GLU A 174 -11.50 17.06 -2.39
N ILE A 175 -10.53 16.70 -3.23
CA ILE A 175 -9.18 17.26 -3.22
C ILE A 175 -8.92 18.00 -4.53
N LYS A 176 -8.19 19.11 -4.45
CA LYS A 176 -7.86 19.97 -5.60
C LYS A 176 -6.36 20.20 -5.73
N ASP A 177 -5.87 20.10 -6.96
CA ASP A 177 -4.50 20.42 -7.34
C ASP A 177 -4.48 21.07 -8.73
N ASP A 178 -3.74 22.18 -8.88
CA ASP A 178 -3.57 22.93 -10.14
C ASP A 178 -4.89 23.19 -10.93
N GLY A 179 -5.99 23.48 -10.22
CA GLY A 179 -7.30 23.72 -10.83
C GLY A 179 -8.12 22.48 -11.17
N PHE A 180 -7.58 21.28 -10.97
CA PHE A 180 -8.26 20.01 -11.17
C PHE A 180 -8.77 19.44 -9.84
N ASN A 181 -10.02 18.99 -9.82
CA ASN A 181 -10.63 18.38 -8.65
C ASN A 181 -10.75 16.86 -8.81
N ARG A 182 -10.62 16.14 -7.70
CA ARG A 182 -11.02 14.73 -7.61
C ARG A 182 -11.69 14.37 -6.29
N GLU A 183 -12.73 13.55 -6.42
CA GLU A 183 -13.36 12.88 -5.29
C GLU A 183 -12.51 11.70 -4.83
N CYS A 184 -12.35 11.58 -3.52
CA CYS A 184 -11.71 10.46 -2.85
C CYS A 184 -12.69 9.84 -1.86
N THR A 185 -13.02 8.56 -2.07
CA THR A 185 -13.88 7.81 -1.15
C THR A 185 -13.06 7.17 -0.05
N LEU A 186 -13.31 7.57 1.19
CA LEU A 186 -12.75 6.99 2.40
C LEU A 186 -13.69 5.91 2.96
N PHE A 187 -13.12 4.87 3.55
CA PHE A 187 -13.86 3.77 4.15
C PHE A 187 -13.36 3.43 5.55
N GLY A 188 -14.27 2.96 6.40
CA GLY A 188 -13.96 2.41 7.72
C GLY A 188 -13.16 3.40 8.57
N PRO A 189 -12.01 3.00 9.15
CA PRO A 189 -11.22 3.83 10.06
C PRO A 189 -10.82 5.21 9.51
N PHE A 190 -10.61 5.34 8.19
CA PHE A 190 -10.27 6.62 7.58
C PHE A 190 -11.40 7.67 7.72
N VAL A 191 -12.65 7.22 7.85
CA VAL A 191 -13.78 8.12 8.12
C VAL A 191 -13.73 8.62 9.56
N ASP A 192 -13.38 7.74 10.50
CA ASP A 192 -13.23 8.12 11.91
C ASP A 192 -12.06 9.10 12.11
N GLU A 193 -10.93 8.87 11.44
CA GLU A 193 -9.78 9.79 11.43
C GLU A 193 -10.13 11.15 10.83
N LEU A 194 -10.85 11.17 9.70
CA LEU A 194 -11.34 12.41 9.09
C LEU A 194 -12.24 13.17 10.07
N ASN A 195 -13.21 12.51 10.69
CA ASN A 195 -14.12 13.15 11.63
C ASN A 195 -13.39 13.70 12.86
N ALA A 196 -12.41 12.94 13.39
CA ALA A 196 -11.56 13.40 14.48
C ALA A 196 -10.78 14.65 14.08
N PHE A 197 -10.19 14.67 12.87
CA PHE A 197 -9.51 15.83 12.31
C PHE A 197 -10.43 17.06 12.22
N LEU A 198 -11.63 16.90 11.65
CA LEU A 198 -12.60 17.99 11.49
C LEU A 198 -13.07 18.56 12.83
N ALA A 199 -13.17 17.72 13.86
CA ALA A 199 -13.55 18.14 15.21
C ALA A 199 -12.52 19.10 15.86
N PHE A 200 -11.26 19.12 15.39
CA PHE A 200 -10.26 20.11 15.85
C PHE A 200 -10.50 21.52 15.29
N GLY A 201 -11.37 21.69 14.30
CA GLY A 201 -11.83 23.00 13.82
C GLY A 201 -10.88 23.75 12.87
N VAL A 202 -9.73 23.17 12.50
CA VAL A 202 -8.81 23.74 11.49
C VAL A 202 -9.03 23.05 10.16
N VAL A 203 -9.84 23.66 9.28
CA VAL A 203 -10.24 23.07 7.99
C VAL A 203 -9.86 23.92 6.77
N GLU A 204 -9.26 25.09 6.97
CA GLU A 204 -8.77 25.92 5.87
C GLU A 204 -7.38 25.46 5.39
N ASN A 205 -7.20 25.42 4.07
CA ASN A 205 -5.93 25.11 3.39
C ASN A 205 -5.29 23.78 3.83
N VAL A 206 -6.13 22.77 4.13
CA VAL A 206 -5.67 21.45 4.54
C VAL A 206 -5.08 20.70 3.34
N VAL A 207 -3.81 20.35 3.42
CA VAL A 207 -3.16 19.47 2.44
C VAL A 207 -3.49 18.02 2.80
N VAL A 208 -4.05 17.30 1.84
CA VAL A 208 -4.35 15.87 1.96
C VAL A 208 -3.39 15.11 1.05
N ILE A 209 -2.78 14.07 1.62
CA ILE A 209 -1.98 13.08 0.88
C ILE A 209 -2.76 11.77 0.92
N VAL A 210 -3.10 11.24 -0.25
CA VAL A 210 -3.70 9.92 -0.38
C VAL A 210 -2.66 8.99 -1.01
N HIS A 211 -2.23 8.00 -0.25
CA HIS A 211 -1.17 7.07 -0.67
C HIS A 211 -1.77 5.71 -1.08
N LEU A 212 -1.24 5.11 -2.15
CA LEU A 212 -1.71 3.83 -2.70
C LEU A 212 -3.22 3.80 -2.99
N ALA A 213 -3.76 4.89 -3.54
CA ALA A 213 -5.17 4.99 -3.90
C ALA A 213 -5.49 4.24 -5.19
N LYS A 214 -6.65 3.57 -5.25
CA LYS A 214 -7.15 2.98 -6.50
C LYS A 214 -7.94 4.02 -7.27
N VAL A 215 -7.49 4.34 -8.49
CA VAL A 215 -8.28 5.12 -9.43
C VAL A 215 -9.43 4.27 -9.95
N LYS A 216 -10.65 4.80 -9.88
CA LYS A 216 -11.84 4.19 -10.50
C LYS A 216 -12.56 5.25 -11.32
N CYS A 217 -12.81 4.93 -12.58
CA CYS A 217 -13.82 5.63 -13.37
C CYS A 217 -15.18 5.10 -12.92
N PHE A 218 -15.91 5.87 -12.12
CA PHE A 218 -17.33 5.58 -11.92
C PHE A 218 -18.03 5.88 -13.24
N GLN A 219 -18.65 4.88 -13.87
CA GLN A 219 -19.37 5.07 -15.11
C GLN A 219 -20.49 6.09 -14.89
N GLY A 220 -20.40 7.17 -15.65
CA GLY A 220 -21.37 8.26 -15.70
C GLY A 220 -21.47 8.81 -17.11
N ILE A 221 -21.58 7.91 -18.11
CA ILE A 221 -22.50 8.00 -19.25
C ILE A 221 -23.01 6.59 -19.51
#